data_AF-A0A0M2RTD6-F1
#
_entry.id   AF-A0A0M2RTD6-F1
#
_cell.length_a   1.000
_cell.length_b   1.000
_cell.length_c   1.000
_cell.angle_alpha   90.00
_cell.angle_beta   90.00
_cell.angle_gamma   90.00
#
_symmetry.space_group_name_H-M   'P 1'
#
loop_
_entity.id
_entity.type
_entity.pdbx_description
1 polymer ?
#
loop_
_entity_poly.entity_id
_entity_poly.type
_entity_poly.pdbx_seq_one_letter_code
_entity_poly.pdbx_strand_id
1 'polypeptide(L)'
;AARAAASEPGAAILVAGLGLILGQESVTVELAEEQVELARRQGRVGWLPQALFYLSCGWQFAGRQAEAAAAAEEALTIARDTDQRQWIDRLGEPLAYLAAVAGDEDGCRRITDEALAGVAGADPAWQVPWVYAALGLLDLGHGRAESALTWLAPLAEGRARFHVSATRSTPDLVEAAVRAGRPDAAAEAFAQYRRWAGHARQPWIDAVVLRCQALLGPDETAGESYAAALAAYRRLNRPFDEARTALLYGEWLRRGRRRAEARPYLAAARDAFDKLGAAPWAARARTELGAAGIPTPRPAGGPAARLTPQELRIVSLAAAGLSNKDIATRLFLSARTVGYHLYKAYPKLGVVSRAELAELDLNAP
;
A
#
# COMPACT_ATOMS: atom_id res chain seq x y z
N ALA A 1 18.29 -0.18 26.35
CA ALA A 1 18.52 -1.50 25.74
C ALA A 1 18.73 -1.37 24.23
N ALA A 2 17.75 -0.94 23.43
CA ALA A 2 17.89 -0.79 21.97
C ALA A 2 19.10 0.07 21.53
N ARG A 3 19.29 1.26 22.14
CA ARG A 3 20.46 2.12 21.86
C ARG A 3 21.83 1.52 22.21
N ALA A 4 21.88 0.55 23.14
CA ALA A 4 23.13 -0.13 23.49
C ALA A 4 23.48 -1.25 22.50
N ALA A 5 22.51 -1.73 21.71
CA ALA A 5 22.72 -2.73 20.66
C ALA A 5 23.15 -2.11 19.31
N ALA A 6 23.07 -0.78 19.16
CA ALA A 6 23.39 -0.06 17.92
C ALA A 6 24.86 -0.18 17.49
N SER A 7 25.77 -0.52 18.41
CA SER A 7 27.20 -0.70 18.11
C SER A 7 27.52 -2.01 17.39
N GLU A 8 26.63 -3.01 17.46
CA GLU A 8 26.77 -4.27 16.73
C GLU A 8 25.71 -4.38 15.63
N PRO A 9 26.10 -4.34 14.34
CA PRO A 9 25.14 -4.29 13.23
C PRO A 9 24.10 -5.41 13.24
N GLY A 10 24.50 -6.64 13.63
CA GLY A 10 23.58 -7.77 13.74
C GLY A 10 22.54 -7.61 14.84
N ALA A 11 22.93 -7.05 15.99
CA ALA A 11 22.02 -6.84 17.12
C ALA A 11 21.00 -5.73 16.83
N ALA A 12 21.43 -4.63 16.20
CA ALA A 12 20.53 -3.55 15.80
C ALA A 12 19.43 -4.00 14.84
N ILE A 13 19.78 -4.82 13.85
CA ILE A 13 18.81 -5.36 12.88
C ILE A 13 17.82 -6.32 13.54
N LEU A 14 18.27 -7.19 14.46
CA LEU A 14 17.36 -8.06 15.21
C LEU A 14 16.35 -7.23 16.02
N VAL A 15 16.80 -6.13 16.64
CA VAL A 15 15.92 -5.22 17.37
C VAL A 15 14.96 -4.49 16.42
N ALA A 16 15.40 -4.11 15.21
CA ALA A 16 14.53 -3.51 14.20
C ALA A 16 13.39 -4.47 13.80
N GLY A 17 13.69 -5.77 13.65
CA GLY A 17 12.70 -6.82 13.40
C GLY A 17 11.72 -7.02 14.57
N LEU A 18 12.21 -6.99 15.81
CA LEU A 18 11.35 -7.02 17.00
C LEU A 18 10.44 -5.79 17.07
N GLY A 19 10.93 -4.61 16.66
CA GLY A 19 10.12 -3.39 16.53
C GLY A 19 8.92 -3.60 15.61
N LEU A 20 9.10 -4.29 14.47
CA LEU A 20 7.99 -4.64 13.58
C LEU A 20 6.99 -5.61 14.24
N ILE A 21 7.44 -6.53 15.08
CA ILE A 21 6.54 -7.45 15.79
C ILE A 21 5.74 -6.73 16.88
N LEU A 22 6.35 -5.74 17.53
CA LEU A 22 5.76 -4.99 18.65
C LEU A 22 5.00 -3.73 18.22
N GLY A 23 4.93 -3.43 16.91
CA GLY A 23 4.26 -2.23 16.43
C GLY A 23 5.04 -0.93 16.67
N GLN A 24 6.35 -1.02 16.84
CA GLN A 24 7.25 0.10 17.11
C GLN A 24 7.95 0.55 15.81
N GLU A 25 7.18 1.00 14.81
CA GLU A 25 7.73 1.34 13.49
C GLU A 25 8.79 2.44 13.56
N SER A 26 8.64 3.41 14.47
CA SER A 26 9.64 4.48 14.64
C SER A 26 10.99 3.93 15.09
N VAL A 27 11.00 2.92 15.96
CA VAL A 27 12.22 2.26 16.43
C VAL A 27 12.82 1.42 15.30
N THR A 28 11.99 0.71 14.53
CA THR A 28 12.45 -0.01 13.34
C THR A 28 13.11 0.93 12.34
N VAL A 29 12.49 2.07 12.04
CA VAL A 29 13.01 3.07 11.09
C VAL A 29 14.30 3.68 11.61
N GLU A 30 14.34 4.19 12.85
CA GLU A 30 15.54 4.79 13.46
C GLU A 30 16.74 3.84 13.38
N LEU A 31 16.56 2.59 13.83
CA LEU A 31 17.64 1.60 13.81
C LEU A 31 18.04 1.20 12.39
N ALA A 32 17.08 1.01 11.48
CA ALA A 32 17.39 0.63 10.10
C ALA A 32 18.10 1.77 9.34
N GLU A 33 17.72 3.03 9.54
CA GLU A 33 18.40 4.21 8.99
C GLU A 33 19.85 4.27 9.49
N GLU A 34 20.09 4.12 10.80
CA GLU A 34 21.43 4.08 11.38
C GLU A 34 22.29 2.97 10.75
N GLN A 35 21.71 1.78 10.52
CA GLN A 35 22.43 0.66 9.89
C GLN A 35 22.71 0.89 8.41
N VAL A 36 21.79 1.50 7.67
CA VAL A 36 22.03 1.90 6.27
C VAL A 36 23.18 2.90 6.20
N GLU A 37 23.17 3.93 7.05
CA GLU A 37 24.25 4.91 7.10
C GLU A 37 25.60 4.28 7.48
N LEU A 38 25.61 3.41 8.49
CA LEU A 38 26.81 2.73 8.94
C LEU A 38 27.40 1.84 7.84
N ALA A 39 26.55 1.06 7.17
CA ALA A 39 26.96 0.20 6.07
C ALA A 39 27.53 1.02 4.89
N ARG A 40 26.91 2.16 4.55
CA ARG A 40 27.41 3.08 3.52
C ARG A 40 28.76 3.69 3.92
N ARG A 41 28.90 4.22 5.14
CA ARG A 41 30.16 4.82 5.64
C ARG A 41 31.32 3.83 5.66
N GLN A 42 31.04 2.54 5.90
CA GLN A 42 32.05 1.48 5.98
C GLN A 42 32.24 0.70 4.67
N GLY A 43 31.53 1.04 3.59
CA GLY A 43 31.60 0.31 2.32
C GLY A 43 31.08 -1.13 2.38
N ARG A 44 30.23 -1.46 3.36
CA ARG A 44 29.68 -2.81 3.58
C ARG A 44 28.45 -3.07 2.70
N VAL A 45 28.63 -3.07 1.39
CA VAL A 45 27.53 -3.19 0.41
C VAL A 45 26.68 -4.44 0.64
N GLY A 46 27.28 -5.56 1.03
CA GLY A 46 26.55 -6.80 1.32
C GLY A 46 25.53 -6.71 2.47
N TRP A 47 25.67 -5.74 3.37
CA TRP A 47 24.74 -5.53 4.50
C TRP A 47 23.54 -4.63 4.15
N LEU A 48 23.62 -3.87 3.06
CA LEU A 48 22.58 -2.91 2.69
C LEU A 48 21.21 -3.55 2.42
N PRO A 49 21.09 -4.69 1.72
CA PRO A 49 19.78 -5.28 1.45
C PRO A 49 18.98 -5.59 2.71
N GLN A 50 19.64 -6.09 3.76
CA GLN A 50 19.00 -6.39 5.03
C GLN A 50 18.50 -5.12 5.75
N ALA A 51 19.35 -4.09 5.84
CA ALA A 51 18.99 -2.85 6.51
C ALA A 51 17.86 -2.12 5.77
N LEU A 52 17.97 -2.03 4.44
CA LEU A 52 16.95 -1.44 3.58
C LEU A 52 15.63 -2.21 3.60
N PHE A 53 15.65 -3.55 3.72
CA PHE A 53 14.44 -4.35 3.91
C PHE A 53 13.65 -3.90 5.15
N TYR A 54 14.30 -3.82 6.32
CA TYR A 54 13.64 -3.38 7.55
C TYR A 54 13.21 -1.92 7.49
N LEU A 55 14.00 -1.07 6.83
CA LEU A 55 13.63 0.33 6.59
C LEU A 55 12.36 0.44 5.74
N SER A 56 12.30 -0.34 4.65
CA SER A 56 11.13 -0.42 3.78
C SER A 56 9.89 -0.88 4.56
N CYS A 57 9.97 -1.96 5.34
CA CYS A 57 8.86 -2.42 6.17
C CYS A 57 8.44 -1.36 7.21
N GLY A 58 9.39 -0.69 7.85
CA GLY A 58 9.11 0.38 8.81
C GLY A 58 8.32 1.54 8.18
N TRP A 59 8.76 2.01 7.01
CA TRP A 59 8.10 3.07 6.25
C TRP A 59 6.74 2.65 5.68
N GLN A 60 6.63 1.42 5.17
CA GLN A 60 5.38 0.83 4.68
C GLN A 60 4.28 0.91 5.74
N PHE A 61 4.55 0.44 6.95
CA PHE A 61 3.57 0.49 8.04
C PHE A 61 3.37 1.91 8.59
N ALA A 62 4.38 2.77 8.53
CA ALA A 62 4.24 4.19 8.87
C ALA A 62 3.48 5.03 7.81
N GLY A 63 3.06 4.41 6.69
CA GLY A 63 2.31 5.10 5.62
C GLY A 63 3.18 5.91 4.65
N ARG A 64 4.51 5.72 4.68
CA ARG A 64 5.50 6.35 3.80
C ARG A 64 5.79 5.45 2.59
N GLN A 65 4.77 5.23 1.77
CA GLN A 65 4.79 4.19 0.73
C GLN A 65 5.84 4.45 -0.37
N ALA A 66 6.03 5.71 -0.76
CA ALA A 66 7.02 6.08 -1.78
C ALA A 66 8.45 5.81 -1.30
N GLU A 67 8.77 6.18 -0.06
CA GLU A 67 10.08 5.91 0.53
C GLU A 67 10.30 4.41 0.75
N ALA A 68 9.26 3.67 1.17
CA ALA A 68 9.30 2.23 1.31
C ALA A 68 9.62 1.53 -0.02
N ALA A 69 8.99 1.96 -1.12
CA ALA A 69 9.25 1.45 -2.46
C ALA A 69 10.70 1.72 -2.89
N ALA A 70 11.17 2.96 -2.73
CA ALA A 70 12.54 3.32 -3.10
C ALA A 70 13.59 2.49 -2.34
N ALA A 71 13.40 2.27 -1.03
CA ALA A 71 14.30 1.43 -0.23
C ALA A 71 14.28 -0.04 -0.68
N ALA A 72 13.10 -0.61 -0.97
CA ALA A 72 12.98 -1.98 -1.43
C ALA A 72 13.59 -2.19 -2.83
N GLU A 73 13.39 -1.24 -3.74
CA GLU A 73 13.98 -1.29 -5.09
C GLU A 73 15.51 -1.15 -5.07
N GLU A 74 16.04 -0.24 -4.25
CA GLU A 74 17.49 -0.11 -4.02
C GLU A 74 18.05 -1.42 -3.47
N ALA A 75 17.42 -1.96 -2.43
CA ALA A 75 17.82 -3.22 -1.81
C ALA A 75 17.83 -4.38 -2.81
N LEU A 76 16.81 -4.44 -3.68
CA LEU A 76 16.65 -5.52 -4.65
C LEU A 76 17.72 -5.45 -5.74
N THR A 77 18.06 -4.25 -6.20
CA THR A 77 19.18 -4.01 -7.10
C THR A 77 20.49 -4.51 -6.48
N ILE A 78 20.79 -4.09 -5.24
CA ILE A 78 22.02 -4.50 -4.55
C ILE A 78 22.04 -6.02 -4.31
N ALA A 79 20.92 -6.62 -3.92
CA ALA A 79 20.83 -8.06 -3.68
C ALA A 79 21.12 -8.87 -4.95
N ARG A 80 20.64 -8.41 -6.12
CA ARG A 80 20.93 -9.02 -7.42
C ARG A 80 22.39 -8.87 -7.80
N ASP A 81 22.94 -7.67 -7.67
CA ASP A 81 24.34 -7.38 -8.01
C ASP A 81 25.33 -8.14 -7.12
N THR A 82 24.91 -8.57 -5.94
CA THR A 82 25.71 -9.31 -4.96
C THR A 82 25.34 -10.79 -4.82
N ASP A 83 24.46 -11.32 -5.68
CA ASP A 83 23.94 -12.71 -5.68
C ASP A 83 23.40 -13.18 -4.32
N GLN A 84 22.73 -12.28 -3.58
CA GLN A 84 22.12 -12.58 -2.29
C GLN A 84 20.68 -13.08 -2.45
N ARG A 85 20.55 -14.34 -2.90
CA ARG A 85 19.25 -14.98 -3.21
C ARG A 85 18.21 -14.85 -2.11
N GLN A 86 18.61 -15.02 -0.85
CA GLN A 86 17.71 -14.89 0.30
C GLN A 86 17.06 -13.50 0.40
N TRP A 87 17.74 -12.44 -0.07
CA TRP A 87 17.19 -11.08 -0.07
C TRP A 87 16.39 -10.77 -1.33
N ILE A 88 16.75 -11.35 -2.48
CA ILE A 88 15.97 -11.23 -3.72
C ILE A 88 14.54 -11.71 -3.46
N ASP A 89 14.39 -12.89 -2.86
CA ASP A 89 13.08 -13.48 -2.55
C ASP A 89 12.33 -12.63 -1.50
N ARG A 90 13.02 -12.22 -0.43
CA ARG A 90 12.42 -11.51 0.70
C ARG A 90 11.96 -10.10 0.34
N LEU A 91 12.64 -9.41 -0.58
CA LEU A 91 12.30 -8.05 -1.01
C LEU A 91 11.09 -8.00 -1.94
N GLY A 92 10.68 -9.12 -2.53
CA GLY A 92 9.41 -9.22 -3.24
C GLY A 92 8.21 -8.95 -2.33
N GLU A 93 8.27 -9.35 -1.06
CA GLU A 93 7.15 -9.21 -0.12
C GLU A 93 6.71 -7.75 0.13
N PRO A 94 7.59 -6.81 0.55
CA PRO A 94 7.20 -5.41 0.72
C PRO A 94 6.78 -4.77 -0.62
N LEU A 95 7.42 -5.14 -1.74
CA LEU A 95 7.03 -4.64 -3.07
C LEU A 95 5.63 -5.11 -3.48
N ALA A 96 5.27 -6.36 -3.22
CA ALA A 96 3.93 -6.89 -3.48
C ALA A 96 2.87 -6.16 -2.64
N TYR A 97 3.16 -5.89 -1.35
CA TYR A 97 2.25 -5.09 -0.52
C TYR A 97 2.09 -3.67 -1.05
N LEU A 98 3.17 -3.01 -1.46
CA LEU A 98 3.13 -1.65 -2.01
C LEU A 98 2.32 -1.60 -3.32
N ALA A 99 2.50 -2.60 -4.19
CA ALA A 99 1.68 -2.78 -5.38
C ALA A 99 0.21 -3.00 -5.03
N ALA A 100 -0.10 -3.79 -4.00
CA ALA A 100 -1.46 -4.01 -3.51
C ALA A 100 -2.11 -2.73 -2.96
N VAL A 101 -1.37 -1.90 -2.22
CA VAL A 101 -1.84 -0.57 -1.77
C VAL A 101 -2.16 0.33 -2.95
N ALA A 102 -1.29 0.35 -3.96
CA ALA A 102 -1.47 1.14 -5.17
C ALA A 102 -2.60 0.62 -6.08
N GLY A 103 -2.96 -0.67 -5.96
CA GLY A 103 -3.85 -1.36 -6.88
C GLY A 103 -3.19 -1.75 -8.20
N ASP A 104 -1.85 -1.87 -8.21
CA ASP A 104 -1.11 -2.42 -9.34
C ASP A 104 -1.25 -3.94 -9.34
N GLU A 105 -2.37 -4.43 -9.88
CA GLU A 105 -2.70 -5.84 -9.93
C GLU A 105 -1.65 -6.65 -10.73
N ASP A 106 -1.19 -6.13 -11.86
CA ASP A 106 -0.18 -6.80 -12.69
C ASP A 106 1.17 -6.89 -11.97
N GLY A 107 1.62 -5.78 -11.36
CA GLY A 107 2.86 -5.74 -10.60
C GLY A 107 2.83 -6.63 -9.35
N CYS A 108 1.70 -6.61 -8.62
CA CYS A 108 1.49 -7.48 -7.47
C CYS A 108 1.51 -8.95 -7.87
N ARG A 109 0.68 -9.34 -8.87
CA ARG A 109 0.57 -10.73 -9.33
C ARG A 109 1.88 -11.29 -9.85
N ARG A 110 2.63 -10.51 -10.64
CA ARG A 110 3.95 -10.93 -11.14
C ARG A 110 4.89 -11.35 -10.02
N ILE A 111 4.88 -10.64 -8.88
CA ILE A 111 5.74 -10.95 -7.73
C ILE A 111 5.16 -12.14 -6.95
N THR A 112 3.86 -12.14 -6.69
CA THR A 112 3.22 -13.15 -5.84
C THR A 112 3.13 -14.51 -6.52
N ASP A 113 2.91 -14.56 -7.84
CA ASP A 113 2.77 -15.80 -8.59
C ASP A 113 4.10 -16.56 -8.67
N GLU A 114 5.23 -15.84 -8.78
CA GLU A 114 6.57 -16.41 -8.69
C GLU A 114 6.81 -17.05 -7.31
N ALA A 115 6.46 -16.35 -6.23
CA ALA A 115 6.58 -16.87 -4.88
C ALA A 115 5.65 -18.08 -4.62
N LEU A 116 4.42 -18.03 -5.13
CA LEU A 116 3.46 -19.14 -5.02
C LEU A 116 3.91 -20.38 -5.81
N ALA A 117 4.57 -20.21 -6.95
CA ALA A 117 5.10 -21.33 -7.74
C ALA A 117 6.19 -22.12 -6.99
N GLY A 118 6.88 -21.49 -6.04
CA GLY A 118 7.89 -22.13 -5.19
C GLY A 118 7.34 -22.89 -3.98
N VAL A 119 6.04 -22.80 -3.69
CA VAL A 119 5.41 -23.43 -2.51
C VAL A 119 5.14 -24.91 -2.76
N ALA A 120 5.48 -25.76 -1.79
CA ALA A 120 5.24 -27.20 -1.86
C ALA A 120 4.63 -27.75 -0.55
N GLY A 121 3.76 -28.76 -0.65
CA GLY A 121 3.21 -29.48 0.50
C GLY A 121 2.00 -28.81 1.17
N ALA A 122 1.68 -29.28 2.38
CA ALA A 122 0.56 -28.78 3.17
C ALA A 122 0.94 -27.48 3.91
N ASP A 123 0.03 -26.51 3.97
CA ASP A 123 0.18 -25.16 4.54
C ASP A 123 0.97 -24.13 3.68
N PRO A 124 0.44 -23.75 2.49
CA PRO A 124 0.99 -22.67 1.67
C PRO A 124 1.06 -21.31 2.36
N ALA A 125 0.04 -20.99 3.17
CA ALA A 125 -0.06 -19.71 3.85
C ALA A 125 1.06 -19.51 4.86
N TRP A 126 1.55 -20.58 5.51
CA TRP A 126 2.74 -20.51 6.36
C TRP A 126 4.05 -20.26 5.59
N GLN A 127 4.15 -20.74 4.34
CA GLN A 127 5.39 -20.64 3.56
C GLN A 127 5.58 -19.26 2.94
N VAL A 128 4.51 -18.61 2.49
CA VAL A 128 4.54 -17.28 1.87
C VAL A 128 3.49 -16.35 2.47
N PRO A 129 3.54 -16.12 3.79
CA PRO A 129 2.43 -15.48 4.51
C PRO A 129 2.23 -14.01 4.14
N TRP A 130 3.29 -13.30 3.71
CA TRP A 130 3.18 -11.93 3.21
C TRP A 130 2.60 -11.84 1.79
N VAL A 131 2.74 -12.89 0.98
CA VAL A 131 2.08 -12.99 -0.33
C VAL A 131 0.57 -13.09 -0.17
N TYR A 132 0.11 -13.93 0.75
CA TYR A 132 -1.31 -14.04 1.11
C TYR A 132 -1.86 -12.70 1.63
N ALA A 133 -1.09 -11.99 2.48
CA ALA A 133 -1.47 -10.66 2.96
C ALA A 133 -1.60 -9.63 1.83
N ALA A 134 -0.63 -9.60 0.90
CA ALA A 134 -0.64 -8.68 -0.23
C ALA A 134 -1.81 -8.94 -1.20
N LEU A 135 -2.06 -10.20 -1.57
CA LEU A 135 -3.20 -10.57 -2.42
C LEU A 135 -4.54 -10.27 -1.76
N GLY A 136 -4.65 -10.52 -0.45
CA GLY A 136 -5.82 -10.15 0.34
C GLY A 136 -6.08 -8.64 0.32
N LEU A 137 -5.04 -7.84 0.53
CA LEU A 137 -5.15 -6.38 0.49
C LEU A 137 -5.50 -5.85 -0.92
N LEU A 138 -4.89 -6.42 -1.96
CA LEU A 138 -5.16 -6.08 -3.36
C LEU A 138 -6.64 -6.31 -3.69
N ASP A 139 -7.13 -7.52 -3.43
CA ASP A 139 -8.51 -7.89 -3.67
C ASP A 139 -9.48 -7.02 -2.87
N LEU A 140 -9.15 -6.73 -1.61
CA LEU A 140 -9.96 -5.87 -0.77
C LEU A 140 -10.03 -4.43 -1.30
N GLY A 141 -8.90 -3.90 -1.78
CA GLY A 141 -8.84 -2.59 -2.43
C GLY A 141 -9.71 -2.50 -3.66
N HIS A 142 -9.72 -3.55 -4.50
CA HIS A 142 -10.60 -3.67 -5.66
C HIS A 142 -12.06 -4.03 -5.31
N GLY A 143 -12.40 -4.15 -4.03
CA GLY A 143 -13.76 -4.47 -3.57
C GLY A 143 -14.16 -5.94 -3.71
N ARG A 144 -13.21 -6.84 -4.01
CA ARG A 144 -13.41 -8.29 -4.13
C ARG A 144 -13.35 -8.97 -2.76
N ALA A 145 -14.34 -8.68 -1.90
CA ALA A 145 -14.32 -9.08 -0.49
C ALA A 145 -14.19 -10.60 -0.24
N GLU A 146 -14.93 -11.43 -1.00
CA GLU A 146 -14.83 -12.89 -0.88
C GLU A 146 -13.44 -13.41 -1.24
N SER A 147 -12.86 -12.91 -2.34
CA SER A 147 -11.51 -13.27 -2.76
C SER A 147 -10.47 -12.83 -1.72
N ALA A 148 -10.61 -11.61 -1.20
CA ALA A 148 -9.77 -11.12 -0.11
C ALA A 148 -9.86 -12.03 1.14
N LEU A 149 -11.06 -12.47 1.50
CA LEU A 149 -11.27 -13.38 2.62
C LEU A 149 -10.62 -14.75 2.38
N THR A 150 -10.66 -15.27 1.14
CA THR A 150 -9.97 -16.51 0.76
C THR A 150 -8.46 -16.42 0.98
N TRP A 151 -7.84 -15.26 0.72
CA TRP A 151 -6.42 -15.05 0.97
C TRP A 151 -6.10 -14.79 2.45
N LEU A 152 -6.97 -14.09 3.18
CA LEU A 152 -6.66 -13.62 4.53
C LEU A 152 -7.01 -14.66 5.62
N ALA A 153 -8.06 -15.46 5.43
CA ALA A 153 -8.48 -16.43 6.44
C ALA A 153 -7.40 -17.49 6.78
N PRO A 154 -6.66 -18.06 5.81
CA PRO A 154 -5.58 -19.00 6.10
C PRO A 154 -4.49 -18.44 7.00
N LEU A 155 -4.26 -17.11 7.00
CA LEU A 155 -3.28 -16.48 7.89
C LEU A 155 -3.71 -16.52 9.36
N ALA A 156 -5.00 -16.62 9.65
CA ALA A 156 -5.52 -16.73 11.02
C ALA A 156 -5.54 -18.19 11.54
N GLU A 157 -5.19 -19.15 10.70
CA GLU A 157 -5.27 -20.57 10.98
C GLU A 157 -3.88 -21.24 11.01
N GLY A 158 -3.85 -22.52 11.37
CA GLY A 158 -2.66 -23.37 11.23
C GLY A 158 -1.40 -22.81 11.89
N ARG A 159 -0.26 -22.90 11.19
CA ARG A 159 1.03 -22.34 11.63
C ARG A 159 1.15 -20.85 11.30
N ALA A 160 0.52 -20.41 10.21
CA ALA A 160 0.53 -19.02 9.76
C ALA A 160 0.07 -18.03 10.84
N ARG A 161 -0.87 -18.41 11.72
CA ARG A 161 -1.36 -17.56 12.82
C ARG A 161 -0.30 -17.05 13.79
N PHE A 162 0.85 -17.72 13.89
CA PHE A 162 1.95 -17.31 14.77
C PHE A 162 2.94 -16.38 14.08
N HIS A 163 2.80 -16.17 12.77
CA HIS A 163 3.64 -15.27 11.99
C HIS A 163 3.17 -13.82 12.15
N VAL A 164 4.09 -12.86 12.15
CA VAL A 164 3.79 -11.43 12.32
C VAL A 164 2.80 -10.89 11.27
N SER A 165 2.82 -11.44 10.05
CA SER A 165 1.88 -11.04 8.99
C SER A 165 0.43 -11.34 9.36
N ALA A 166 0.13 -12.39 10.13
CA ALA A 166 -1.22 -12.71 10.57
C ALA A 166 -1.77 -11.60 11.47
N THR A 167 -0.96 -11.18 12.45
CA THR A 167 -1.30 -10.04 13.31
C THR A 167 -1.44 -8.76 12.49
N ARG A 168 -0.53 -8.50 11.56
CA ARG A 168 -0.52 -7.27 10.74
C ARG A 168 -1.68 -7.21 9.75
N SER A 169 -2.17 -8.34 9.26
CA SER A 169 -3.27 -8.44 8.28
C SER A 169 -4.62 -8.67 8.94
N THR A 170 -4.70 -8.78 10.28
CA THR A 170 -5.98 -8.96 10.97
C THR A 170 -7.01 -7.86 10.66
N PRO A 171 -6.65 -6.56 10.57
CA PRO A 171 -7.60 -5.54 10.19
C PRO A 171 -8.16 -5.73 8.77
N ASP A 172 -7.34 -6.25 7.85
CA ASP A 172 -7.78 -6.60 6.49
C ASP A 172 -8.74 -7.78 6.51
N LEU A 173 -8.42 -8.80 7.31
CA LEU A 173 -9.28 -9.97 7.50
C LEU A 173 -10.64 -9.57 8.06
N VAL A 174 -10.66 -8.71 9.08
CA VAL A 174 -11.91 -8.18 9.68
C VAL A 174 -12.74 -7.47 8.63
N GLU A 175 -12.15 -6.56 7.85
CA GLU A 175 -12.89 -5.84 6.82
C GLU A 175 -13.39 -6.77 5.71
N ALA A 176 -12.56 -7.70 5.23
CA ALA A 176 -12.94 -8.67 4.21
C ALA A 176 -14.09 -9.56 4.70
N ALA A 177 -14.00 -10.09 5.92
CA ALA A 177 -15.01 -10.94 6.55
C ALA A 177 -16.36 -10.23 6.69
N VAL A 178 -16.37 -8.99 7.18
CA VAL A 178 -17.61 -8.20 7.31
C VAL A 178 -18.22 -7.91 5.95
N ARG A 179 -17.41 -7.54 4.95
CA ARG A 179 -17.90 -7.25 3.59
C ARG A 179 -18.38 -8.48 2.83
N ALA A 180 -17.82 -9.65 3.14
CA ALA A 180 -18.28 -10.94 2.66
C ALA A 180 -19.52 -11.47 3.42
N GLY A 181 -20.04 -10.72 4.40
CA GLY A 181 -21.19 -11.16 5.20
C GLY A 181 -20.88 -12.31 6.16
N ARG A 182 -19.61 -12.51 6.50
CA ARG A 182 -19.11 -13.58 7.39
C ARG A 182 -18.28 -13.02 8.55
N PRO A 183 -18.82 -12.10 9.39
CA PRO A 183 -18.06 -11.44 10.45
C PRO A 183 -17.41 -12.42 11.45
N ASP A 184 -18.06 -13.55 11.71
CA ASP A 184 -17.56 -14.60 12.62
C ASP A 184 -16.22 -15.18 12.18
N ALA A 185 -15.91 -15.17 10.88
CA ALA A 185 -14.65 -15.68 10.34
C ALA A 185 -13.42 -14.90 10.83
N ALA A 186 -13.59 -13.68 11.33
CA ALA A 186 -12.50 -12.84 11.84
C ALA A 186 -12.51 -12.70 13.38
N ALA A 187 -13.51 -13.26 14.08
CA ALA A 187 -13.73 -12.99 15.50
C ALA A 187 -12.57 -13.45 16.39
N GLU A 188 -12.04 -14.66 16.17
CA GLU A 188 -10.91 -15.19 16.95
C GLU A 188 -9.62 -14.40 16.66
N ALA A 189 -9.32 -14.15 15.38
CA ALA A 189 -8.16 -13.37 14.97
C ALA A 189 -8.21 -11.96 15.58
N PHE A 190 -9.37 -11.32 15.58
CA PHE A 190 -9.55 -10.02 16.19
C PHE A 190 -9.37 -10.04 17.72
N ALA A 191 -9.86 -11.08 18.40
CA ALA A 191 -9.63 -11.26 19.83
C ALA A 191 -8.13 -11.42 20.14
N GLN A 192 -7.37 -12.13 19.30
CA GLN A 192 -5.91 -12.24 19.41
C GLN A 192 -5.23 -10.88 19.17
N TYR A 193 -5.64 -10.14 18.14
CA TYR A 193 -5.12 -8.80 17.83
C TYR A 193 -5.33 -7.82 18.98
N ARG A 194 -6.50 -7.85 19.65
CA ARG A 194 -6.76 -7.02 20.84
C ARG A 194 -5.84 -7.35 22.01
N ARG A 195 -5.50 -8.63 22.23
CA ARG A 195 -4.52 -9.02 23.26
C ARG A 195 -3.14 -8.48 22.92
N TRP A 196 -2.72 -8.63 21.66
CA TRP A 196 -1.47 -8.06 21.17
C TRP A 196 -1.43 -6.53 21.35
N ALA A 197 -2.50 -5.80 21.02
CA ALA A 197 -2.62 -4.36 21.24
C ALA A 197 -2.34 -3.95 22.69
N GLY A 198 -2.95 -4.66 23.66
CA GLY A 198 -2.75 -4.40 25.08
C GLY A 198 -1.31 -4.62 25.56
N HIS A 199 -0.56 -5.50 24.90
CA HIS A 199 0.86 -5.73 25.19
C HIS A 199 1.77 -4.74 24.46
N ALA A 200 1.49 -4.44 23.20
CA ALA A 200 2.27 -3.54 22.35
C ALA A 200 2.19 -2.08 22.84
N ARG A 201 1.01 -1.67 23.34
CA ARG A 201 0.73 -0.33 23.88
C ARG A 201 1.13 0.80 22.92
N GLN A 202 0.80 0.63 21.64
CA GLN A 202 1.07 1.63 20.61
C GLN A 202 -0.24 2.35 20.25
N PRO A 203 -0.30 3.69 20.32
CA PRO A 203 -1.54 4.44 20.08
C PRO A 203 -2.18 4.18 18.71
N TRP A 204 -1.38 3.87 17.70
CA TRP A 204 -1.91 3.55 16.36
C TRP A 204 -2.65 2.21 16.33
N ILE A 205 -2.21 1.23 17.13
CA ILE A 205 -2.89 -0.08 17.22
C ILE A 205 -4.27 0.12 17.87
N ASP A 206 -4.36 0.96 18.90
CA ASP A 206 -5.63 1.26 19.57
C ASP A 206 -6.64 1.90 18.59
N ALA A 207 -6.18 2.79 17.72
CA ALA A 207 -7.01 3.37 16.65
C ALA A 207 -7.52 2.31 15.65
N VAL A 208 -6.67 1.33 15.30
CA VAL A 208 -7.05 0.21 14.44
C VAL A 208 -8.02 -0.75 15.15
N VAL A 209 -7.85 -0.99 16.46
CA VAL A 209 -8.79 -1.78 17.27
C VAL A 209 -10.17 -1.13 17.25
N LEU A 210 -10.25 0.19 17.44
CA LEU A 210 -11.51 0.95 17.38
C LEU A 210 -12.19 0.82 16.00
N ARG A 211 -11.42 0.91 14.90
CA ARG A 211 -11.93 0.65 13.54
C ARG A 211 -12.53 -0.77 13.41
N CYS A 212 -11.83 -1.78 13.91
CA CYS A 212 -12.29 -3.17 13.83
C CYS A 212 -13.50 -3.43 14.74
N GLN A 213 -13.57 -2.79 15.92
CA GLN A 213 -14.75 -2.81 16.79
C GLN A 213 -15.96 -2.19 16.10
N ALA A 214 -15.78 -1.10 15.36
CA ALA A 214 -16.86 -0.49 14.61
C ALA A 214 -17.38 -1.37 13.45
N LEU A 215 -16.52 -2.24 12.91
CA LEU A 215 -16.88 -3.17 11.83
C LEU A 215 -17.61 -4.42 12.33
N LEU A 216 -17.18 -4.97 13.47
CA LEU A 216 -17.72 -6.21 14.05
C LEU A 216 -18.82 -5.97 15.08
N GLY A 217 -18.86 -4.78 15.66
CA GLY A 217 -19.78 -4.41 16.72
C GLY A 217 -21.17 -4.06 16.21
N PRO A 218 -22.13 -3.88 17.14
CA PRO A 218 -23.49 -3.48 16.80
C PRO A 218 -23.52 -2.07 16.19
N ASP A 219 -24.48 -1.83 15.30
CA ASP A 219 -24.58 -0.57 14.55
C ASP A 219 -24.74 0.64 15.48
N GLU A 220 -25.38 0.49 16.63
CA GLU A 220 -25.63 1.57 17.60
C GLU A 220 -24.32 2.17 18.16
N THR A 221 -23.27 1.37 18.32
CA THR A 221 -21.98 1.81 18.90
C THR A 221 -20.87 1.98 17.86
N ALA A 222 -21.11 1.55 16.62
CA ALA A 222 -20.15 1.66 15.52
C ALA A 222 -19.73 3.12 15.26
N GLY A 223 -20.68 4.05 15.30
CA GLY A 223 -20.42 5.46 15.06
C GLY A 223 -19.44 6.10 16.07
N GLU A 224 -19.58 5.79 17.35
CA GLU A 224 -18.69 6.26 18.40
C GLU A 224 -17.28 5.68 18.24
N SER A 225 -17.20 4.39 17.90
CA SER A 225 -15.93 3.70 17.67
C SER A 225 -15.16 4.28 16.48
N TYR A 226 -15.83 4.55 15.36
CA TYR A 226 -15.21 5.23 14.21
C TYR A 226 -14.73 6.65 14.54
N ALA A 227 -15.56 7.43 15.24
CA ALA A 227 -15.20 8.79 15.63
C ALA A 227 -13.98 8.81 16.58
N ALA A 228 -13.94 7.89 17.54
CA ALA A 228 -12.80 7.72 18.44
C ALA A 228 -11.52 7.31 17.68
N ALA A 229 -11.62 6.38 16.72
CA ALA A 229 -10.50 5.98 15.88
C ALA A 229 -9.92 7.18 15.09
N LEU A 230 -10.78 7.96 14.43
CA LEU A 230 -10.36 9.16 13.69
C LEU A 230 -9.77 10.24 14.60
N ALA A 231 -10.31 10.43 15.81
CA ALA A 231 -9.74 11.35 16.78
C ALA A 231 -8.32 10.93 17.22
N ALA A 232 -8.06 9.63 17.34
CA ALA A 232 -6.73 9.11 17.65
C ALA A 232 -5.74 9.39 16.52
N TYR A 233 -6.13 9.24 15.25
CA TYR A 233 -5.25 9.50 14.10
C TYR A 233 -4.78 10.94 13.97
N ARG A 234 -5.50 11.94 14.49
CA ARG A 234 -5.10 13.36 14.42
C ARG A 234 -3.70 13.65 14.98
N ARG A 235 -3.20 12.78 15.87
CA ARG A 235 -1.87 12.91 16.49
C ARG A 235 -0.87 11.89 15.95
N LEU A 236 -1.25 11.11 14.93
CA LEU A 236 -0.48 10.00 14.39
C LEU A 236 -0.22 10.24 12.90
N ASN A 237 1.02 9.98 12.46
CA ASN A 237 1.33 10.01 11.04
C ASN A 237 0.97 8.65 10.41
N ARG A 238 -0.32 8.39 10.17
CA ARG A 238 -0.84 7.13 9.57
C ARG A 238 -1.88 7.41 8.48
N PRO A 239 -1.48 8.07 7.38
CA PRO A 239 -2.44 8.58 6.39
C PRO A 239 -3.27 7.49 5.72
N PHE A 240 -2.71 6.29 5.48
CA PHE A 240 -3.45 5.19 4.87
C PHE A 240 -4.52 4.61 5.81
N ASP A 241 -4.19 4.36 7.07
CA ASP A 241 -5.14 3.85 8.06
C ASP A 241 -6.23 4.86 8.43
N GLU A 242 -5.87 6.14 8.54
CA GLU A 242 -6.82 7.23 8.76
C GLU A 242 -7.81 7.33 7.60
N ALA A 243 -7.32 7.35 6.36
CA ALA A 243 -8.15 7.40 5.16
C ALA A 243 -9.11 6.21 5.08
N ARG A 244 -8.61 5.01 5.41
CA ARG A 244 -9.43 3.79 5.42
C ARG A 244 -10.48 3.80 6.51
N THR A 245 -10.17 4.33 7.69
CA THR A 245 -11.15 4.53 8.76
C THR A 245 -12.22 5.56 8.34
N ALA A 246 -11.82 6.66 7.72
CA ALA A 246 -12.73 7.69 7.24
C ALA A 246 -13.66 7.17 6.13
N LEU A 247 -13.14 6.36 5.20
CA LEU A 247 -13.91 5.69 4.16
C LEU A 247 -14.99 4.78 4.78
N LEU A 248 -14.60 3.91 5.70
CA LEU A 248 -15.52 2.99 6.37
C LEU A 248 -16.58 3.71 7.18
N TYR A 249 -16.20 4.77 7.89
CA TYR A 249 -17.15 5.59 8.64
C TYR A 249 -18.14 6.31 7.72
N GLY A 250 -17.65 6.88 6.62
CA GLY A 250 -18.48 7.50 5.59
C GLY A 250 -19.46 6.53 4.95
N GLU A 251 -19.01 5.30 4.63
CA GLU A 251 -19.87 4.23 4.13
C GLU A 251 -20.98 3.87 5.12
N TRP A 252 -20.62 3.72 6.40
CA TRP A 252 -21.57 3.41 7.47
C TRP A 252 -22.60 4.53 7.64
N LEU A 253 -22.17 5.79 7.70
CA LEU A 253 -23.06 6.96 7.75
C LEU A 253 -24.01 7.02 6.54
N ARG A 254 -23.49 6.76 5.33
CA ARG A 254 -24.31 6.74 4.11
C ARG A 254 -25.37 5.64 4.17
N ARG A 255 -25.00 4.42 4.60
CA ARG A 255 -25.95 3.30 4.78
C ARG A 255 -27.04 3.66 5.80
N GLY A 256 -26.67 4.36 6.88
CA GLY A 256 -27.60 4.95 7.86
C GLY A 256 -28.38 6.18 7.37
N ARG A 257 -28.38 6.49 6.07
CA ARG A 257 -29.04 7.66 5.43
C ARG A 257 -28.54 9.04 5.90
N ARG A 258 -27.42 9.10 6.62
CA ARG A 258 -26.78 10.34 7.12
C ARG A 258 -25.80 10.92 6.09
N ARG A 259 -26.30 11.17 4.87
CA ARG A 259 -25.47 11.56 3.71
C ARG A 259 -24.68 12.85 3.93
N ALA A 260 -25.28 13.85 4.57
CA ALA A 260 -24.60 15.12 4.84
C ALA A 260 -23.36 14.93 5.73
N GLU A 261 -23.47 14.05 6.73
CA GLU A 261 -22.38 13.73 7.66
C GLU A 261 -21.33 12.82 7.02
N ALA A 262 -21.72 11.93 6.11
CA ALA A 262 -20.80 11.03 5.40
C ALA A 262 -19.81 11.77 4.48
N ARG A 263 -20.29 12.81 3.79
CA ARG A 263 -19.54 13.56 2.76
C ARG A 263 -18.14 14.01 3.18
N PRO A 264 -17.93 14.71 4.31
CA PRO A 264 -16.59 15.17 4.70
C PRO A 264 -15.62 14.01 4.90
N TYR A 265 -16.06 12.88 5.48
CA TYR A 265 -15.20 11.71 5.68
C TYR A 265 -14.83 11.02 4.36
N LEU A 266 -15.80 10.85 3.47
CA LEU A 266 -15.55 10.25 2.16
C LEU A 266 -14.65 11.12 1.26
N ALA A 267 -14.79 12.46 1.36
CA ALA A 267 -13.92 13.40 0.66
C ALA A 267 -12.49 13.38 1.20
N ALA A 268 -12.33 13.39 2.53
CA ALA A 268 -11.02 13.26 3.17
C ALA A 268 -10.33 11.94 2.81
N ALA A 269 -11.09 10.83 2.80
CA ALA A 269 -10.57 9.53 2.38
C ALA A 269 -10.10 9.54 0.92
N ARG A 270 -10.93 10.06 -0.01
CA ARG A 270 -10.56 10.21 -1.42
C ARG A 270 -9.25 10.99 -1.57
N ASP A 271 -9.17 12.17 -0.97
CA ASP A 271 -8.02 13.06 -1.13
C ASP A 271 -6.73 12.45 -0.56
N ALA A 272 -6.85 11.74 0.56
CA ALA A 272 -5.73 11.01 1.14
C ALA A 272 -5.29 9.83 0.25
N PHE A 273 -6.22 9.03 -0.27
CA PHE A 273 -5.88 7.92 -1.16
C PHE A 273 -5.28 8.40 -2.50
N ASP A 274 -5.79 9.50 -3.07
CA ASP A 274 -5.22 10.10 -4.28
C ASP A 274 -3.77 10.57 -4.04
N LYS A 275 -3.47 11.20 -2.89
CA LYS A 275 -2.11 11.57 -2.50
C LYS A 275 -1.18 10.38 -2.30
N LEU A 276 -1.72 9.27 -1.78
CA LEU A 276 -0.97 8.03 -1.53
C LEU A 276 -0.80 7.17 -2.79
N GLY A 277 -1.45 7.51 -3.91
CA GLY A 277 -1.47 6.67 -5.11
C GLY A 277 -2.29 5.38 -4.94
N ALA A 278 -3.16 5.31 -3.94
CA ALA A 278 -4.00 4.15 -3.63
C ALA A 278 -5.26 4.15 -4.50
N ALA A 279 -5.07 3.96 -5.81
CA ALA A 279 -6.09 4.18 -6.84
C ALA A 279 -7.43 3.45 -6.61
N PRO A 280 -7.48 2.14 -6.27
CA PRO A 280 -8.76 1.45 -6.11
C PRO A 280 -9.52 1.93 -4.87
N TRP A 281 -8.81 2.28 -3.80
CA TRP A 281 -9.37 2.88 -2.58
C TRP A 281 -9.95 4.27 -2.85
N ALA A 282 -9.25 5.10 -3.63
CA ALA A 282 -9.75 6.39 -4.04
C ALA A 282 -11.00 6.27 -4.95
N ALA A 283 -11.01 5.31 -5.89
CA ALA A 283 -12.15 5.05 -6.75
C ALA A 283 -13.39 4.66 -5.95
N ARG A 284 -13.21 3.81 -4.95
CA ARG A 284 -14.26 3.43 -4.00
C ARG A 284 -14.80 4.62 -3.21
N ALA A 285 -13.94 5.47 -2.66
CA ALA A 285 -14.35 6.69 -1.96
C ALA A 285 -15.15 7.64 -2.88
N ARG A 286 -14.75 7.76 -4.15
CA ARG A 286 -15.51 8.52 -5.17
C ARG A 286 -16.88 7.93 -5.43
N THR A 287 -17.00 6.61 -5.57
CA THR A 287 -18.30 5.93 -5.74
C THR A 287 -19.25 6.23 -4.59
N GLU A 288 -18.77 6.15 -3.35
CA GLU A 288 -19.57 6.44 -2.16
C GLU A 288 -19.94 7.93 -2.05
N LEU A 289 -19.05 8.84 -2.44
CA LEU A 289 -19.36 10.28 -2.56
C LEU A 289 -20.48 10.54 -3.57
N GLY A 290 -20.41 9.90 -4.74
CA GLY A 290 -21.45 9.93 -5.77
C GLY A 290 -22.79 9.48 -5.21
N ALA A 291 -22.80 8.36 -4.49
CA ALA A 291 -23.98 7.81 -3.83
C ALA A 291 -24.50 8.67 -2.66
N ALA A 292 -23.66 9.53 -2.08
CA ALA A 292 -24.03 10.51 -1.05
C ALA A 292 -24.65 11.80 -1.64
N GLY A 293 -24.88 11.86 -2.96
CA GLY A 293 -25.56 12.96 -3.63
C GLY A 293 -24.71 14.20 -3.82
N ILE A 294 -23.38 14.07 -3.72
CA ILE A 294 -22.48 14.99 -4.41
C ILE A 294 -22.32 14.38 -5.81
N PRO A 295 -22.70 15.06 -6.90
CA PRO A 295 -22.21 14.67 -8.21
C PRO A 295 -20.70 14.73 -8.11
N THR A 296 -20.03 13.59 -7.94
CA THR A 296 -18.61 13.53 -8.23
C THR A 296 -18.52 14.00 -9.67
N PRO A 297 -17.70 15.01 -9.99
CA PRO A 297 -17.25 15.13 -11.34
C PRO A 297 -16.79 13.72 -11.70
N ARG A 298 -17.48 13.09 -12.66
CA ARG A 298 -16.86 12.03 -13.46
C ARG A 298 -15.48 12.61 -13.76
N PRO A 299 -14.37 11.86 -13.63
CA PRO A 299 -13.13 12.40 -14.16
C PRO A 299 -13.44 12.73 -15.63
N ALA A 300 -13.65 14.02 -15.91
CA ALA A 300 -13.14 14.63 -17.10
C ALA A 300 -11.65 14.42 -16.89
N GLY A 301 -11.23 13.22 -17.28
CA GLY A 301 -9.85 12.99 -17.50
C GLY A 301 -9.59 13.87 -18.70
N GLY A 302 -9.12 15.09 -18.43
CA GLY A 302 -8.41 15.87 -19.40
C GLY A 302 -7.43 14.95 -20.15
N PRO A 303 -7.01 15.30 -21.36
CA PRO A 303 -6.31 14.38 -22.26
C PRO A 303 -5.16 13.59 -21.59
N ALA A 304 -4.49 14.18 -20.58
CA ALA A 304 -3.47 13.55 -19.74
C ALA A 304 -3.90 12.31 -18.94
N ALA A 305 -5.13 12.25 -18.42
CA ALA A 305 -5.58 11.13 -17.57
C ALA A 305 -5.88 9.84 -18.37
N ARG A 306 -5.91 9.93 -19.71
CA ARG A 306 -6.05 8.78 -20.62
C ARG A 306 -4.71 8.15 -20.99
N LEU A 307 -3.61 8.73 -20.53
CA LEU A 307 -2.25 8.30 -20.82
C LEU A 307 -1.65 7.57 -19.62
N THR A 308 -0.79 6.59 -19.89
CA THR A 308 0.09 6.04 -18.84
C THR A 308 1.11 7.10 -18.40
N PRO A 309 1.72 6.99 -17.20
CA PRO A 309 2.74 7.94 -16.75
C PRO A 309 3.90 8.12 -17.74
N GLN A 310 4.26 7.06 -18.46
CA GLN A 310 5.31 7.09 -19.49
C GLN A 310 4.83 7.77 -20.78
N GLU A 311 3.61 7.51 -21.22
CA GLU A 311 3.00 8.20 -22.36
C GLU A 311 2.83 9.69 -22.07
N LEU A 312 2.38 10.07 -20.87
CA LEU A 312 2.20 11.47 -20.45
C LEU A 312 3.52 12.24 -20.48
N ARG A 313 4.61 11.66 -19.95
CA ARG A 313 5.94 12.29 -19.98
C ARG A 313 6.43 12.50 -21.42
N ILE A 314 6.24 11.51 -22.30
CA ILE A 314 6.65 11.59 -23.70
C ILE A 314 5.80 12.62 -24.47
N VAL A 315 4.48 12.60 -24.27
CA VAL A 315 3.53 13.54 -24.89
C VAL A 315 3.78 14.97 -24.45
N SER A 316 4.07 15.21 -23.17
CA SER A 316 4.35 16.57 -22.64
C SER A 316 5.62 17.16 -23.27
N LEU A 317 6.68 16.37 -23.41
CA LEU A 317 7.91 16.81 -24.07
C LEU A 317 7.71 16.99 -25.58
N ALA A 318 6.86 16.18 -26.21
CA ALA A 318 6.51 16.31 -27.62
C ALA A 318 5.68 17.57 -27.90
N ALA A 319 4.71 17.88 -27.03
CA ALA A 319 3.91 19.10 -27.07
C ALA A 319 4.76 20.36 -26.85
N ALA A 320 5.82 20.25 -26.02
CA ALA A 320 6.84 21.29 -25.85
C ALA A 320 7.83 21.43 -27.03
N GLY A 321 7.62 20.69 -28.13
CA GLY A 321 8.37 20.86 -29.38
C GLY A 321 9.69 20.08 -29.48
N LEU A 322 10.06 19.25 -28.51
CA LEU A 322 11.29 18.44 -28.58
C LEU A 322 11.19 17.39 -29.70
N SER A 323 12.29 16.97 -30.32
CA SER A 323 12.27 15.86 -31.28
C SER A 323 12.25 14.50 -30.58
N ASN A 324 11.87 13.41 -31.29
CA ASN A 324 11.94 12.06 -30.72
C ASN A 324 13.35 11.66 -30.26
N LYS A 325 14.39 12.23 -30.89
CA LYS A 325 15.79 12.00 -30.51
C LYS A 325 16.14 12.69 -29.19
N ASP A 326 15.67 13.93 -29.00
CA ASP A 326 15.94 14.69 -27.77
C ASP A 326 15.14 14.14 -26.58
N ILE A 327 13.89 13.72 -26.82
CA ILE A 327 13.06 13.03 -25.83
C ILE A 327 13.72 11.70 -25.43
N ALA A 328 14.20 10.94 -26.41
CA ALA A 328 14.93 9.69 -26.19
C ALA A 328 16.17 9.90 -25.31
N THR A 329 16.99 10.92 -25.59
CA THR A 329 18.14 11.26 -24.76
C THR A 329 17.75 11.66 -23.34
N ARG A 330 16.70 12.48 -23.18
CA ARG A 330 16.27 12.98 -21.86
C ARG A 330 15.63 11.90 -20.99
N LEU A 331 15.00 10.91 -21.60
CA LEU A 331 14.31 9.81 -20.91
C LEU A 331 15.10 8.50 -20.93
N PHE A 332 16.33 8.49 -21.47
CA PHE A 332 17.15 7.29 -21.66
C PHE A 332 16.44 6.16 -22.43
N LEU A 333 15.71 6.53 -23.49
CA LEU A 333 14.99 5.62 -24.40
C LEU A 333 15.59 5.65 -25.80
N SER A 334 15.18 4.72 -26.67
CA SER A 334 15.47 4.83 -28.11
C SER A 334 14.45 5.75 -28.80
N ALA A 335 14.86 6.46 -29.85
CA ALA A 335 13.94 7.30 -30.65
C ALA A 335 12.77 6.48 -31.25
N ARG A 336 13.00 5.19 -31.52
CA ARG A 336 11.96 4.23 -31.95
C ARG A 336 10.94 3.95 -30.84
N THR A 337 11.41 3.78 -29.61
CA THR A 337 10.54 3.59 -28.43
C THR A 337 9.69 4.82 -28.17
N VAL A 338 10.24 6.03 -28.30
CA VAL A 338 9.48 7.29 -28.22
C VAL A 338 8.40 7.35 -29.29
N GLY A 339 8.74 7.01 -30.54
CA GLY A 339 7.77 6.96 -31.64
C GLY A 339 6.63 5.96 -31.40
N TYR A 340 6.94 4.80 -30.83
CA TYR A 340 5.94 3.80 -30.45
C TYR A 340 4.95 4.30 -29.38
N HIS A 341 5.45 4.99 -28.34
CA HIS A 341 4.58 5.56 -27.31
C HIS A 341 3.70 6.69 -27.85
N LEU A 342 4.23 7.54 -28.73
CA LEU A 342 3.42 8.58 -29.40
C LEU A 342 2.35 7.96 -30.30
N TYR A 343 2.68 6.94 -31.07
CA TYR A 343 1.73 6.19 -31.90
C TYR A 343 0.57 5.61 -31.06
N LYS A 344 0.86 5.10 -29.86
CA LYS A 344 -0.18 4.61 -28.93
C LYS A 344 -0.96 5.72 -28.23
N ALA A 345 -0.36 6.88 -28.01
CA ALA A 345 -0.99 8.02 -27.34
C ALA A 345 -1.95 8.78 -28.26
N TYR A 346 -1.66 8.89 -29.56
CA TYR A 346 -2.46 9.68 -30.51
C TYR A 346 -3.95 9.27 -30.55
N PRO A 347 -4.31 7.97 -30.69
CA PRO A 347 -5.72 7.56 -30.66
C PRO A 347 -6.40 7.82 -29.31
N LYS A 348 -5.65 7.78 -28.19
CA LYS A 348 -6.18 8.04 -26.84
C LYS A 348 -6.52 9.52 -26.64
N LEU A 349 -5.77 10.39 -27.31
CA LEU A 349 -5.91 11.85 -27.28
C LEU A 349 -6.80 12.40 -28.40
N GLY A 350 -7.12 11.59 -29.42
CA GLY A 350 -7.94 12.00 -30.56
C GLY A 350 -7.20 12.88 -31.58
N VAL A 351 -5.86 12.84 -31.60
CA VAL A 351 -5.03 13.60 -32.54
C VAL A 351 -4.44 12.71 -33.61
N VAL A 352 -4.20 13.28 -34.79
CA VAL A 352 -3.62 12.57 -35.94
C VAL A 352 -2.20 13.03 -36.26
N SER A 353 -1.75 14.14 -35.67
CA SER A 353 -0.43 14.72 -35.93
C SER A 353 0.25 15.25 -34.68
N ARG A 354 1.58 15.41 -34.77
CA ARG A 354 2.38 16.02 -33.70
C ARG A 354 2.04 17.51 -33.50
N ALA A 355 1.63 18.20 -34.56
CA ALA A 355 1.28 19.62 -34.49
C ALA A 355 0.06 19.83 -33.58
N GLU A 356 -0.93 18.95 -33.66
CA GLU A 356 -2.12 18.98 -32.81
C GLU A 356 -1.81 18.72 -31.32
N LEU A 357 -0.68 18.07 -31.00
CA LEU A 357 -0.25 17.93 -29.59
C LEU A 357 0.16 19.25 -28.96
N ALA A 358 0.71 20.19 -29.74
CA ALA A 358 1.10 21.51 -29.24
C ALA A 358 -0.11 22.42 -28.99
N GLU A 359 -1.26 22.12 -29.62
CA GLU A 359 -2.52 22.84 -29.47
C GLU A 359 -3.41 22.27 -28.35
N LEU A 360 -3.08 21.09 -27.83
CA LEU A 360 -3.77 20.45 -26.71
C LEU A 360 -3.30 21.03 -25.38
N ASP A 361 -4.22 21.61 -24.61
CA ASP A 361 -3.98 21.87 -23.20
C ASP A 361 -4.11 20.55 -22.42
N LEU A 362 -2.97 19.91 -22.16
CA LEU A 362 -2.88 18.66 -21.40
C LEU A 362 -3.31 18.79 -19.94
N ASN A 363 -3.44 20.02 -19.43
CA ASN A 363 -3.86 20.33 -18.05
C ASN A 363 -5.28 20.90 -17.97
N ALA A 364 -5.98 21.04 -19.11
CA ALA A 364 -7.38 21.45 -19.11
C ALA A 364 -8.25 20.38 -18.42
N PRO A 365 -9.21 20.78 -17.58
CA PRO A 365 -10.03 19.88 -16.77
C PRO A 365 -10.90 18.92 -17.59
#